data_AF-A4NYB6-F1
#
_entry.id   AF-A4NYB6-F1
#
_cell.length_a   1.000
_cell.length_b   1.000
_cell.length_c   1.000
_cell.angle_alpha   90.00
_cell.angle_beta   90.00
_cell.angle_gamma   90.00
#
_symmetry.space_group_name_H-M   'P 1'
#
loop_
_entity.id
_entity.type
_entity.pdbx_description
1 polymer ?
#
loop_
_entity_poly.entity_id
_entity_poly.type
_entity_poly.pdbx_seq_one_letter_code
_entity_poly.pdbx_strand_id
1 'polypeptide(L)'
;MWSASLDERVRESHAEKDGQIFEYSNPPADTGHPGHDFNCRCVQIPVLDDVVNLKSEETELSYQAAEPNKTGKMDLDELFESSIGGGGNKSFSNFGGVNSELITLAKESIGLDITDWQHSIDESSIRHILKQHGNEKAENKRGQRAVTKKDILLLPLVVSAFDSI
;
A
#
# COMPACT_ATOMS: atom_id res chain seq x y z
N MET A 1 2.62 11.26 -2.75
CA MET A 1 1.94 12.36 -3.45
C MET A 1 0.54 12.56 -2.89
N TRP A 2 0.13 13.82 -2.73
CA TRP A 2 -1.20 14.23 -2.31
C TRP A 2 -2.13 14.34 -3.52
N SER A 3 -3.30 13.71 -3.48
CA SER A 3 -4.34 13.86 -4.52
C SER A 3 -5.65 14.31 -3.88
N ALA A 4 -6.10 15.50 -4.23
CA ALA A 4 -7.35 16.07 -3.82
C ALA A 4 -8.47 15.69 -4.80
N SER A 5 -9.70 15.54 -4.31
CA SER A 5 -10.86 15.34 -5.20
C SER A 5 -11.16 16.56 -6.09
N LEU A 6 -10.59 17.73 -5.78
CA LEU A 6 -10.74 19.01 -6.49
C LEU A 6 -12.20 19.42 -6.80
N ASP A 7 -13.15 19.01 -5.96
CA ASP A 7 -14.52 19.51 -6.06
C ASP A 7 -14.78 20.64 -5.07
N GLU A 8 -15.96 21.26 -5.18
CA GLU A 8 -16.38 22.41 -4.37
C GLU A 8 -16.37 22.17 -2.85
N ARG A 9 -16.23 20.90 -2.42
CA ARG A 9 -16.22 20.51 -1.02
C ARG A 9 -14.81 20.43 -0.44
N VAL A 10 -13.78 20.43 -1.31
CA VAL A 10 -12.38 20.43 -0.89
C VAL A 10 -12.00 21.85 -0.45
N ARG A 11 -11.40 21.96 0.74
CA ARG A 11 -10.88 23.24 1.27
C ARG A 11 -9.72 23.73 0.40
N GLU A 12 -9.57 25.04 0.28
CA GLU A 12 -8.49 25.65 -0.50
C GLU A 12 -7.10 25.14 -0.08
N SER A 13 -6.82 25.08 1.23
CA SER A 13 -5.56 24.56 1.77
C SER A 13 -5.27 23.08 1.48
N HIS A 14 -6.30 22.30 1.10
CA HIS A 14 -6.15 20.91 0.66
C HIS A 14 -5.98 20.82 -0.86
N ALA A 15 -6.66 21.68 -1.62
CA ALA A 15 -6.53 21.77 -3.07
C ALA A 15 -5.16 22.30 -3.50
N GLU A 16 -4.59 23.25 -2.75
CA GLU A 16 -3.25 23.79 -2.98
C GLU A 16 -2.15 22.72 -2.89
N LYS A 17 -2.40 21.65 -2.13
CA LYS A 17 -1.46 20.52 -1.96
C LYS A 17 -1.57 19.47 -3.06
N ASP A 18 -2.55 19.57 -3.96
CA ASP A 18 -2.74 18.59 -5.04
C ASP A 18 -1.49 18.46 -5.93
N GLY A 19 -1.07 17.21 -6.17
CA GLY A 19 0.13 16.88 -6.93
C GLY A 19 1.45 17.05 -6.16
N GLN A 20 1.45 17.61 -4.94
CA GLN A 20 2.67 17.74 -4.16
C GLN A 20 3.09 16.40 -3.53
N ILE A 21 4.40 16.19 -3.41
CA ILE A 21 4.98 15.01 -2.78
C ILE A 21 5.42 15.39 -1.37
N PHE A 22 4.95 14.63 -0.38
CA PHE A 22 5.34 14.76 1.02
C PHE A 22 5.92 13.43 1.47
N GLU A 23 7.00 13.50 2.25
CA GLU A 23 7.51 12.35 3.00
C GLU A 23 6.46 11.88 4.00
N TYR A 24 6.38 10.56 4.22
CA TYR A 24 5.38 10.01 5.13
C TYR A 24 5.69 10.40 6.59
N SER A 25 6.94 10.40 7.02
CA SER A 25 7.34 10.85 8.36
C SER A 25 7.23 12.37 8.58
N ASN A 26 7.13 13.18 7.53
CA ASN A 26 7.08 14.65 7.61
C ASN A 26 5.86 15.22 6.86
N PRO A 27 4.63 14.94 7.34
CA PRO A 27 3.42 15.50 6.73
C PRO A 27 3.30 17.02 6.96
N PRO A 28 2.46 17.71 6.16
CA PRO A 28 2.08 19.09 6.44
C PRO A 28 1.51 19.24 7.86
N ALA A 29 2.09 20.16 8.64
CA ALA A 29 1.73 20.35 10.05
C ALA A 29 0.28 20.85 10.25
N ASP A 30 -0.30 21.49 9.24
CA ASP A 30 -1.64 22.07 9.28
C ASP A 30 -2.75 21.05 9.03
N THR A 31 -2.53 20.07 8.15
CA THR A 31 -3.56 19.10 7.73
C THR A 31 -3.24 17.65 8.05
N GLY A 32 -1.99 17.33 8.41
CA GLY A 32 -1.51 15.95 8.49
C GLY A 32 -1.50 15.27 7.12
N HIS A 33 -1.71 13.96 7.10
CA HIS A 33 -1.82 13.17 5.86
C HIS A 33 -3.18 13.34 5.17
N PRO A 34 -3.26 13.08 3.84
CA PRO A 34 -4.53 12.94 3.15
C PRO A 34 -5.48 12.00 3.92
N GLY A 35 -6.67 12.47 4.27
CA GLY A 35 -7.68 11.72 5.02
C GLY A 35 -7.68 11.92 6.54
N HIS A 36 -6.67 12.56 7.14
CA HIS A 36 -6.62 12.80 8.60
C HIS A 36 -7.50 13.97 9.05
N ASP A 37 -7.58 15.03 8.25
CA ASP A 37 -8.42 16.19 8.57
C ASP A 37 -9.92 15.84 8.44
N PHE A 38 -10.78 16.54 9.19
CA PHE A 38 -12.21 16.23 9.24
C PHE A 38 -12.87 16.44 7.88
N ASN A 39 -13.74 15.50 7.48
CA ASN A 39 -14.37 15.48 6.16
C ASN A 39 -13.38 15.61 4.98
N CYS A 40 -12.11 15.25 5.17
CA CYS A 40 -11.12 15.25 4.10
C CYS A 40 -11.51 14.24 3.02
N ARG A 41 -11.37 14.64 1.76
CA ARG A 41 -11.65 13.82 0.57
C ARG A 41 -10.40 13.64 -0.30
N CYS A 42 -9.23 13.89 0.29
CA CYS A 42 -7.94 13.71 -0.34
C CYS A 42 -7.44 12.28 -0.10
N VAL A 43 -6.66 11.75 -1.03
CA VAL A 43 -6.06 10.44 -0.97
C VAL A 43 -4.55 10.54 -1.09
N GLN A 44 -3.85 9.61 -0.43
CA GLN A 44 -2.40 9.50 -0.50
C GLN A 44 -2.04 8.51 -1.60
N ILE A 45 -1.30 8.97 -2.62
CA ILE A 45 -0.79 8.13 -3.72
C ILE A 45 0.70 7.89 -3.49
N PRO A 46 1.16 6.64 -3.29
CA PRO A 46 2.58 6.31 -3.22
C PRO A 46 3.30 6.71 -4.51
N VAL A 47 4.47 7.34 -4.38
CA VAL A 47 5.37 7.63 -5.51
C VAL A 47 6.46 6.57 -5.45
N LEU A 48 6.56 5.71 -6.46
CA LEU A 48 7.48 4.56 -6.45
C LEU A 48 8.49 4.62 -7.59
N ASP A 49 8.56 5.73 -8.32
CA ASP A 49 9.22 5.82 -9.63
C ASP A 49 10.73 5.49 -9.54
N ASP A 50 11.38 5.86 -8.44
CA ASP A 50 12.81 5.60 -8.20
C ASP A 50 13.08 4.17 -7.70
N VAL A 51 12.15 3.58 -6.96
CA VAL A 51 12.24 2.21 -6.42
C VAL A 51 12.19 1.16 -7.52
N VAL A 52 11.48 1.44 -8.63
CA VAL A 52 11.39 0.53 -9.77
C VAL A 52 12.73 0.44 -10.52
N ASN A 53 13.58 1.47 -10.44
CA ASN A 53 14.92 1.49 -11.05
C ASN A 53 15.99 0.82 -10.17
N LEU A 54 15.81 0.74 -8.85
CA LEU A 54 16.74 0.02 -7.96
C LEU A 54 16.67 -1.51 -8.13
N LYS A 55 15.58 -2.03 -8.71
CA LYS A 55 15.43 -3.47 -9.02
C LYS A 55 16.25 -3.97 -10.22
N SER A 56 16.97 -3.10 -10.96
CA SER A 56 17.81 -3.59 -12.06
C SER A 56 19.17 -4.14 -11.63
N GLU A 57 19.63 -3.91 -10.39
CA GLU A 57 20.99 -4.32 -10.00
C GLU A 57 21.12 -5.15 -8.72
N GLU A 58 20.16 -5.16 -7.78
CA GLU A 58 20.33 -5.92 -6.53
C GLU A 58 19.02 -6.57 -6.04
N THR A 59 18.78 -7.85 -6.33
CA THR A 59 17.84 -8.66 -5.54
C THR A 59 18.27 -10.13 -5.48
N GLU A 60 19.30 -10.41 -4.69
CA GLU A 60 19.32 -11.59 -3.81
C GLU A 60 19.19 -11.10 -2.36
N LEU A 61 17.97 -10.77 -1.93
CA LEU A 61 17.66 -10.76 -0.49
C LEU A 61 16.59 -11.81 -0.22
N SER A 62 17.09 -12.91 0.32
CA SER A 62 16.32 -14.06 0.79
C SER A 62 15.47 -13.67 1.99
N TYR A 63 14.15 -13.63 1.81
CA TYR A 63 13.22 -13.66 2.93
C TYR A 63 13.23 -15.07 3.53
N GLN A 64 13.71 -15.19 4.77
CA GLN A 64 13.64 -16.43 5.51
C GLN A 64 12.18 -16.71 5.89
N ALA A 65 11.64 -17.76 5.29
CA ALA A 65 10.36 -18.34 5.67
C ALA A 65 10.44 -19.00 7.05
N ALA A 66 9.45 -18.73 7.91
CA ALA A 66 9.12 -19.59 9.05
C ALA A 66 7.59 -19.59 9.27
N GLU A 67 6.94 -20.70 8.88
CA GLU A 67 6.15 -21.65 9.72
C GLU A 67 4.62 -21.44 9.61
N PRO A 68 3.80 -22.47 9.89
CA PRO A 68 3.44 -23.62 9.05
C PRO A 68 2.21 -23.36 8.15
N ASN A 69 2.03 -24.26 7.17
CA ASN A 69 0.99 -24.30 6.14
C ASN A 69 -0.44 -24.15 6.71
N LYS A 70 -0.97 -22.93 6.74
CA LYS A 70 -2.43 -22.69 6.76
C LYS A 70 -2.93 -22.94 5.35
N THR A 71 -3.96 -23.77 5.18
CA THR A 71 -4.58 -24.09 3.89
C THR A 71 -4.85 -22.79 3.12
N GLY A 72 -4.19 -22.59 1.98
CA GLY A 72 -4.33 -21.40 1.14
C GLY A 72 -3.26 -20.30 1.31
N LYS A 73 -2.34 -20.40 2.28
CA LYS A 73 -1.22 -19.45 2.31
C LYS A 73 -0.29 -19.70 1.11
N MET A 74 -0.02 -18.65 0.33
CA MET A 74 0.85 -18.68 -0.85
C MET A 74 1.91 -17.58 -0.79
N ASP A 75 2.98 -17.75 -1.54
CA ASP A 75 3.87 -16.63 -1.87
C ASP A 75 3.11 -15.55 -2.64
N LEU A 76 3.54 -14.29 -2.52
CA LEU A 76 2.82 -13.16 -3.12
C LEU A 76 2.81 -13.22 -4.66
N ASP A 77 3.90 -13.72 -5.27
CA ASP A 77 3.97 -13.89 -6.72
C ASP A 77 3.06 -15.03 -7.18
N GLU A 78 3.09 -16.17 -6.49
CA GLU A 78 2.20 -17.30 -6.77
C GLU A 78 0.73 -16.93 -6.58
N LEU A 79 0.40 -16.15 -5.55
CA LEU A 79 -0.95 -15.66 -5.30
C LEU A 79 -1.44 -14.76 -6.44
N PHE A 80 -0.56 -13.90 -6.99
CA PHE A 80 -0.90 -13.07 -8.14
C PHE A 80 -1.26 -13.93 -9.36
N GLU A 81 -0.45 -14.93 -9.67
CA GLU A 81 -0.70 -15.85 -10.79
C GLU A 81 -2.00 -16.65 -10.59
N SER A 82 -2.26 -17.13 -9.37
CA SER A 82 -3.54 -17.79 -9.00
C SER A 82 -4.74 -16.86 -9.23
N SER A 83 -4.59 -15.60 -8.85
CA SER A 83 -5.66 -14.59 -8.93
C SER A 83 -6.08 -14.29 -10.37
N ILE A 84 -5.14 -14.32 -11.33
CA ILE A 84 -5.43 -14.10 -12.76
C ILE A 84 -5.87 -15.37 -13.49
N GLY A 85 -5.42 -16.55 -13.04
CA GLY A 85 -5.68 -17.85 -13.67
C GLY A 85 -7.14 -18.33 -13.57
N GLY A 86 -7.93 -17.71 -12.68
CA GLY A 86 -9.38 -17.88 -12.61
C GLY A 86 -9.81 -19.13 -11.83
N GLY A 87 -10.29 -18.90 -10.60
CA GLY A 87 -11.04 -19.89 -9.82
C GLY A 87 -10.55 -19.96 -8.37
N GLY A 88 -11.46 -19.74 -7.41
CA GLY A 88 -11.12 -19.75 -5.99
C GLY A 88 -11.20 -18.38 -5.32
N ASN A 89 -11.14 -18.42 -3.99
CA ASN A 89 -11.02 -17.31 -3.03
C ASN A 89 -10.56 -17.91 -1.69
N LYS A 90 -9.62 -18.84 -1.76
CA LYS A 90 -9.13 -19.58 -0.60
C LYS A 90 -7.69 -19.22 -0.28
N SER A 91 -7.00 -18.58 -1.22
CA SER A 91 -5.59 -18.27 -1.07
C SER A 91 -5.35 -16.84 -0.62
N PHE A 92 -4.28 -16.65 0.12
CA PHE A 92 -3.82 -15.36 0.63
C PHE A 92 -2.31 -15.37 0.84
N SER A 93 -1.72 -14.18 0.94
CA SER A 93 -0.30 -14.00 1.22
C SER A 93 -0.12 -12.98 2.33
N ASN A 94 0.80 -13.25 3.25
CA ASN A 94 1.20 -12.31 4.28
C ASN A 94 2.54 -11.71 3.85
N PHE A 95 2.61 -10.38 3.77
CA PHE A 95 3.73 -9.69 3.14
C PHE A 95 4.51 -8.77 4.08
N GLY A 96 4.10 -8.63 5.34
CA GLY A 96 4.89 -7.89 6.34
C GLY A 96 4.26 -7.89 7.72
N GLY A 97 5.06 -7.81 8.77
CA GLY A 97 4.57 -7.60 10.14
C GLY A 97 4.09 -6.17 10.38
N VAL A 98 3.50 -5.91 11.54
CA VAL A 98 3.25 -4.53 12.00
C VAL A 98 4.55 -3.93 12.55
N ASN A 99 4.79 -2.63 12.30
CA ASN A 99 5.94 -1.91 12.84
C ASN A 99 5.95 -1.97 14.39
N SER A 100 7.12 -2.19 14.98
CA SER A 100 7.33 -2.19 16.44
C SER A 100 6.85 -0.92 17.14
N GLU A 101 7.00 0.25 16.52
CA GLU A 101 6.51 1.52 17.08
C GLU A 101 4.99 1.53 17.22
N LEU A 102 4.27 1.03 16.21
CA LEU A 102 2.81 0.89 16.25
C LEU A 102 2.36 -0.17 17.26
N ILE A 103 3.11 -1.27 17.40
CA ILE A 103 2.84 -2.29 18.42
C ILE A 103 2.93 -1.67 19.82
N THR A 104 3.99 -0.93 20.10
CA THR A 104 4.17 -0.22 21.38
C THR A 104 3.05 0.80 21.61
N LEU A 105 2.78 1.65 20.62
CA LEU A 105 1.75 2.68 20.72
C LEU A 105 0.36 2.09 20.99
N ALA A 106 -0.03 1.03 20.28
CA ALA A 106 -1.31 0.36 20.47
C ALA A 106 -1.43 -0.26 21.87
N LYS A 107 -0.35 -0.88 22.36
CA LYS A 107 -0.32 -1.47 23.69
C LYS A 107 -0.41 -0.42 24.80
N GLU A 108 0.28 0.70 24.65
CA GLU A 108 0.31 1.77 25.64
C GLU A 108 -0.96 2.63 25.62
N SER A 109 -1.46 2.97 24.43
CA SER A 109 -2.57 3.93 24.28
C SER A 109 -3.94 3.30 24.47
N ILE A 110 -4.12 2.06 24.03
CA ILE A 110 -5.42 1.38 24.04
C ILE A 110 -5.38 -0.04 24.65
N GLY A 111 -4.22 -0.49 25.17
CA GLY A 111 -4.09 -1.79 25.81
C GLY A 111 -4.17 -2.98 24.85
N LEU A 112 -4.04 -2.76 23.53
CA LEU A 112 -4.20 -3.80 22.52
C LEU A 112 -2.83 -4.35 22.10
N ASP A 113 -2.63 -5.66 22.29
CA ASP A 113 -1.41 -6.35 21.84
C ASP A 113 -1.59 -6.85 20.40
N ILE A 114 -0.83 -6.25 19.48
CA ILE A 114 -0.85 -6.56 18.05
C ILE A 114 0.49 -7.13 17.55
N THR A 115 1.33 -7.65 18.46
CA THR A 115 2.69 -8.12 18.14
C THR A 115 2.70 -9.17 17.01
N ASP A 116 1.71 -10.07 16.99
CA ASP A 116 1.63 -11.16 16.01
C ASP A 116 0.81 -10.79 14.76
N TRP A 117 0.40 -9.53 14.60
CA TRP A 117 -0.42 -9.10 13.47
C TRP A 117 0.44 -8.93 12.21
N GLN A 118 -0.16 -9.23 11.06
CA GLN A 118 0.53 -9.21 9.77
C GLN A 118 -0.36 -8.55 8.71
N HIS A 119 0.27 -7.84 7.78
CA HIS A 119 -0.34 -7.35 6.56
C HIS A 119 -0.55 -8.52 5.60
N SER A 120 -1.77 -8.65 5.09
CA SER A 120 -2.17 -9.74 4.21
C SER A 120 -3.03 -9.25 3.06
N ILE A 121 -2.97 -9.99 1.95
CA ILE A 121 -3.76 -9.76 0.74
C ILE A 121 -4.28 -11.10 0.21
N ASP A 122 -5.48 -11.09 -0.35
CA ASP A 122 -6.15 -12.28 -0.89
C ASP A 122 -6.40 -12.18 -2.41
N GLU A 123 -6.86 -13.29 -3.00
CA GLU A 123 -7.14 -13.38 -4.44
C GLU A 123 -8.22 -12.39 -4.91
N SER A 124 -9.22 -12.12 -4.04
CA SER A 124 -10.30 -11.19 -4.35
C SER A 124 -9.78 -9.75 -4.43
N SER A 125 -8.90 -9.38 -3.52
CA SER A 125 -8.27 -8.06 -3.45
C SER A 125 -7.38 -7.81 -4.67
N ILE A 126 -6.53 -8.77 -5.05
CA ILE A 126 -5.71 -8.64 -6.27
C ILE A 126 -6.58 -8.47 -7.51
N ARG A 127 -7.63 -9.29 -7.66
CA ARG A 127 -8.56 -9.14 -8.79
C ARG A 127 -9.30 -7.80 -8.77
N HIS A 128 -9.70 -7.32 -7.60
CA HIS A 128 -10.32 -6.00 -7.47
C HIS A 128 -9.36 -4.90 -7.93
N ILE A 129 -8.12 -4.91 -7.43
CA ILE A 129 -7.08 -3.94 -7.79
C ILE A 129 -6.87 -3.94 -9.30
N LEU A 130 -6.67 -5.09 -9.93
CA LEU A 130 -6.46 -5.16 -11.38
C LEU A 130 -7.70 -4.70 -12.16
N LYS A 131 -8.91 -5.04 -11.69
CA LYS A 131 -10.15 -4.67 -12.37
C LYS A 131 -10.48 -3.19 -12.25
N GLN A 132 -10.25 -2.58 -11.09
CA GLN A 132 -10.62 -1.18 -10.83
C GLN A 132 -9.49 -0.21 -11.11
N HIS A 133 -8.24 -0.64 -10.94
CA HIS A 133 -7.05 0.20 -10.94
C HIS A 133 -5.94 -0.27 -11.89
N GLY A 134 -6.15 -1.34 -12.66
CA GLY A 134 -5.18 -1.82 -13.66
C GLY A 134 -5.28 -1.16 -15.04
N ASN A 135 -6.18 -0.17 -15.24
CA ASN A 135 -6.38 0.47 -16.54
C ASN A 135 -5.77 1.88 -16.61
N GLU A 136 -4.68 2.02 -17.37
CA GLU A 136 -3.89 3.25 -17.49
C GLU A 136 -4.71 4.45 -17.95
N LYS A 137 -5.61 4.27 -18.93
CA LYS A 137 -6.43 5.36 -19.44
C LYS A 137 -7.49 5.82 -18.43
N ALA A 138 -8.04 4.89 -17.66
CA ALA A 138 -9.04 5.20 -16.65
C ALA A 138 -8.40 5.90 -15.44
N GLU A 139 -7.23 5.44 -15.00
CA GLU A 139 -6.51 6.00 -13.86
C GLU A 139 -5.87 7.36 -14.19
N ASN A 140 -5.31 7.54 -15.40
CA ASN A 140 -4.74 8.84 -15.80
C ASN A 140 -5.78 9.96 -15.80
N LYS A 141 -7.04 9.65 -16.11
CA LYS A 141 -8.14 10.64 -15.99
C LYS A 141 -8.35 11.14 -14.56
N ARG A 142 -7.88 10.39 -13.57
CA ARG A 142 -7.90 10.71 -12.14
C ARG A 142 -6.53 11.20 -11.63
N GLY A 143 -5.56 11.39 -12.52
CA GLY A 143 -4.19 11.75 -12.14
C GLY A 143 -3.39 10.61 -11.49
N GLN A 144 -3.82 9.37 -11.68
CA GLN A 144 -3.17 8.17 -11.12
C GLN A 144 -2.55 7.32 -12.22
N ARG A 145 -1.49 6.56 -11.92
CA ARG A 145 -0.97 5.51 -12.80
C ARG A 145 -1.68 4.19 -12.53
N ALA A 146 -1.77 3.31 -13.53
CA ALA A 146 -2.34 1.98 -13.29
C ALA A 146 -1.45 1.14 -12.37
N VAL A 147 -2.10 0.37 -11.50
CA VAL A 147 -1.45 -0.63 -10.66
C VAL A 147 -1.08 -1.85 -11.51
N THR A 148 0.18 -2.25 -11.42
CA THR A 148 0.75 -3.39 -12.15
C THR A 148 1.15 -4.51 -11.20
N LYS A 149 1.49 -5.68 -11.76
CA LYS A 149 2.09 -6.79 -11.00
C LYS A 149 3.31 -6.34 -10.20
N LYS A 150 4.18 -5.51 -10.80
CA LYS A 150 5.40 -5.01 -10.16
C LYS A 150 5.09 -4.22 -8.89
N ASP A 151 4.01 -3.43 -8.91
CA ASP A 151 3.59 -2.63 -7.76
C ASP A 151 3.08 -3.50 -6.62
N ILE A 152 2.31 -4.55 -6.93
CA ILE A 152 1.85 -5.51 -5.92
C ILE A 152 3.04 -6.25 -5.30
N LEU A 153 4.04 -6.64 -6.11
CA LEU A 153 5.26 -7.27 -5.61
C LEU A 153 6.19 -6.33 -4.83
N LEU A 154 5.91 -5.02 -4.78
CA LEU A 154 6.63 -4.08 -3.93
C LEU A 154 6.02 -3.94 -2.54
N LEU A 155 4.82 -4.49 -2.29
CA LEU A 155 4.15 -4.38 -0.99
C LEU A 155 5.02 -4.79 0.22
N PRO A 156 5.83 -5.87 0.19
CA PRO A 156 6.72 -6.18 1.31
C PRO A 156 7.72 -5.07 1.62
N LEU A 157 8.30 -4.46 0.56
CA LEU A 157 9.27 -3.37 0.68
C LEU A 157 8.60 -2.09 1.18
N VAL A 158 7.42 -1.77 0.66
CA VAL A 158 6.65 -0.61 1.11
C VAL A 158 6.31 -0.74 2.59
N VAL A 159 5.85 -1.90 3.06
CA VAL A 159 5.53 -2.09 4.48
C VAL A 159 6.77 -2.01 5.37
N SER A 160 7.91 -2.52 4.94
CA SER A 160 9.13 -2.53 5.76
C SER A 160 9.88 -1.20 5.77
N ALA A 161 9.78 -0.40 4.71
CA ALA A 161 10.65 0.75 4.48
C ALA A 161 9.96 1.93 3.78
N PHE A 162 8.67 2.18 4.04
CA PHE A 162 7.88 3.24 3.36
C PHE A 162 8.50 4.65 3.40
N ASP A 163 9.24 4.99 4.47
CA ASP A 163 9.90 6.30 4.60
C ASP A 163 11.24 6.40 3.84
N SER A 164 11.80 5.28 3.41
CA SER A 164 13.15 5.18 2.83
C SER A 164 13.15 4.83 1.34
N ILE A 165 11.98 4.84 0.71
CA ILE A 165 11.77 4.48 -0.70
C ILE A 165 11.12 5.61 -1.49
#